data_AF-A0A5M9K817-F1
#
_entry.id   AF-A0A5M9K817-F1
#
_cell.length_a   1.000
_cell.length_b   1.000
_cell.length_c   1.000
_cell.angle_alpha   90.00
_cell.angle_beta   90.00
_cell.angle_gamma   90.00
#
_symmetry.space_group_name_H-M   'P 1'
#
loop_
_entity.id
_entity.type
_entity.pdbx_description
1 polymer ?
#
loop_
_entity_poly.entity_id
_entity_poly.type
_entity_poly.pdbx_seq_one_letter_code
_entity_poly.pdbx_strand_id
1 'polypeptide(L)'
;MTFTKNHVKGSRLSLSLHIIALVLLYTTVVFAGALTIVILEQSPKFTKKNSHPRIYTPVEHIIEYIPVRQSNSLHTHNPFMVHPITGMPSTITDESWEMLYNGLTPKIPSEPTILDLSNTSPTHQKAIWLDGVPRYRAPHFGDFYRGDGSKNYAGHGAKHIDHCLDWIRQTLLCNADTTPVSWALDAMAHKPLPQLPEERICKNMEVIDQWTREHAVKGTVDFGYGADDDL
;
A
#
# COMPACT_ATOMS: atom_id res chain seq x y z
N MET A 1 84.08 45.64 -44.18
CA MET A 1 83.93 44.50 -43.25
C MET A 1 82.63 44.67 -42.48
N THR A 2 81.57 43.96 -42.87
CA THR A 2 80.24 44.07 -42.26
C THR A 2 79.97 42.83 -41.41
N PHE A 3 79.69 43.08 -40.13
CA PHE A 3 79.44 42.10 -39.07
C PHE A 3 78.07 41.43 -39.29
N THR A 4 78.02 40.10 -39.44
CA THR A 4 76.77 39.33 -39.40
C THR A 4 76.40 39.00 -37.94
N LYS A 5 75.32 39.60 -37.46
CA LYS A 5 74.63 39.22 -36.21
C LYS A 5 73.87 37.91 -36.45
N ASN A 6 74.35 36.82 -35.88
CA ASN A 6 73.55 35.62 -35.66
C ASN A 6 72.62 35.85 -34.46
N HIS A 7 71.30 35.89 -34.67
CA HIS A 7 70.35 35.97 -33.57
C HIS A 7 69.16 35.01 -33.76
N VAL A 8 69.09 34.04 -32.85
CA VAL A 8 67.87 33.47 -32.23
C VAL A 8 66.78 32.96 -33.18
N LYS A 9 66.94 31.71 -33.65
CA LYS A 9 65.85 30.91 -34.25
C LYS A 9 65.34 29.78 -33.34
N GLY A 10 66.06 29.42 -32.28
CA GLY A 10 65.77 28.25 -31.43
C GLY A 10 64.67 28.43 -30.38
N SER A 11 64.43 29.63 -29.83
CA SER A 11 63.48 29.80 -28.71
C SER A 11 62.00 29.86 -29.14
N ARG A 12 61.72 30.40 -30.33
CA ARG A 12 60.35 30.53 -30.86
C ARG A 12 59.72 29.19 -31.25
N LEU A 13 60.54 28.24 -31.70
CA LEU A 13 60.09 26.90 -32.07
C LEU A 13 59.68 26.09 -30.82
N SER A 14 60.47 26.19 -29.75
CA SER A 14 60.17 25.58 -28.45
C SER A 14 58.90 26.15 -27.83
N LEU A 15 58.72 27.47 -27.83
CA LEU A 15 57.51 28.11 -27.31
C LEU A 15 56.25 27.69 -28.08
N SER A 16 56.35 27.59 -29.41
CA SER A 16 55.23 27.15 -30.26
C SER A 16 54.83 25.69 -29.98
N LEU A 17 55.82 24.81 -29.75
CA LEU A 17 55.58 23.42 -29.34
C LEU A 17 54.90 23.32 -27.97
N HIS A 18 55.29 24.14 -27.01
CA HIS A 18 54.66 24.19 -25.68
C HIS A 18 53.21 24.69 -25.76
N ILE A 19 52.94 25.70 -26.58
CA ILE A 19 51.58 26.20 -26.80
C ILE A 19 50.71 25.12 -27.43
N ILE A 20 51.21 24.40 -28.45
CA ILE A 20 50.48 23.29 -29.08
C ILE A 20 50.20 22.18 -28.06
N ALA A 21 51.18 21.81 -27.23
CA ALA A 21 51.00 20.79 -26.20
C ALA A 21 49.94 21.20 -25.14
N LEU A 22 49.93 22.47 -24.73
CA LEU A 22 48.93 22.99 -23.80
C LEU A 22 47.52 23.03 -24.41
N VAL A 23 47.40 23.38 -25.69
CA VAL A 23 46.12 23.37 -26.40
C VAL A 23 45.58 21.94 -26.52
N LEU A 24 46.44 20.97 -26.85
CA LEU A 24 46.05 19.56 -26.91
C LEU A 24 45.66 19.01 -25.53
N LEU A 25 46.39 19.36 -24.48
CA LEU A 25 46.03 18.97 -23.12
C LEU A 25 44.67 19.55 -22.73
N TYR A 26 44.45 20.84 -22.99
CA TYR A 26 43.18 21.50 -22.68
C TYR A 26 42.01 20.87 -23.44
N THR A 27 42.17 20.60 -24.74
CA THR A 27 41.09 19.99 -25.54
C THR A 27 40.77 18.58 -25.06
N THR A 28 41.77 17.77 -24.68
CA THR A 28 41.52 16.43 -24.14
C THR A 28 40.79 16.46 -22.80
N VAL A 29 41.13 17.39 -21.90
CA VAL A 29 40.45 17.53 -20.60
C VAL A 29 38.99 17.96 -20.79
N VAL A 30 38.74 18.93 -21.68
CA VAL A 30 37.37 19.37 -21.99
C VAL A 30 36.55 18.23 -22.62
N PHE A 31 37.14 17.48 -23.55
CA PHE A 31 36.45 16.37 -24.20
C PHE A 31 36.18 15.21 -23.23
N ALA A 32 37.12 14.89 -22.34
CA ALA A 32 36.94 13.88 -21.30
C ALA A 32 35.87 14.31 -20.28
N GLY A 33 35.83 15.60 -19.90
CA GLY A 33 34.80 16.15 -19.03
C GLY A 33 33.42 16.08 -19.68
N ALA A 34 33.29 16.50 -20.95
CA ALA A 34 32.04 16.41 -21.70
C ALA A 34 31.57 14.95 -21.86
N LEU A 35 32.49 14.03 -22.18
CA LEU A 35 32.19 12.60 -22.27
C LEU A 35 31.73 12.03 -20.92
N THR A 36 32.33 12.45 -19.81
CA THR A 36 31.92 12.03 -18.47
C THR A 36 30.51 12.55 -18.13
N ILE A 37 30.19 13.79 -18.49
CA ILE A 37 28.83 14.35 -18.32
C ILE A 37 27.82 13.57 -19.16
N VAL A 38 28.13 13.28 -20.42
CA VAL A 38 27.27 12.48 -21.30
C VAL A 38 27.09 11.06 -20.75
N ILE A 39 28.15 10.43 -20.25
CA ILE A 39 28.06 9.09 -19.62
C ILE A 39 27.24 9.15 -18.33
N LEU A 40 27.32 10.23 -17.54
CA LEU A 40 26.52 10.39 -16.32
C LEU A 40 25.04 10.70 -16.64
N GLU A 41 24.75 11.45 -17.71
CA GLU A 41 23.37 11.72 -18.17
C GLU A 41 22.74 10.52 -18.89
N GLN A 42 23.52 9.79 -19.69
CA GLN A 42 23.10 8.57 -20.37
C GLN A 42 23.21 7.33 -19.49
N SER A 43 23.93 7.41 -18.36
CA SER A 43 23.80 6.39 -17.34
C SER A 43 22.31 6.35 -17.03
N PRO A 44 21.65 5.20 -17.24
CA PRO A 44 20.28 5.10 -16.85
C PRO A 44 20.32 5.32 -15.34
N LYS A 45 19.99 6.54 -14.90
CA LYS A 45 19.43 6.73 -13.56
C LYS A 45 18.40 5.63 -13.54
N PHE A 46 18.66 4.62 -12.72
CA PHE A 46 17.81 3.47 -12.55
C PHE A 46 16.57 4.00 -11.85
N THR A 47 15.80 4.81 -12.58
CA THR A 47 14.43 5.09 -12.31
C THR A 47 13.82 3.72 -12.55
N LYS A 48 13.74 2.95 -11.46
CA LYS A 48 12.72 1.92 -11.33
C LYS A 48 11.45 2.64 -11.75
N LYS A 49 11.07 2.50 -13.01
CA LYS A 49 9.80 2.98 -13.49
C LYS A 49 8.84 2.16 -12.66
N ASN A 50 8.18 2.80 -11.70
CA ASN A 50 7.12 2.18 -10.90
C ASN A 50 5.92 1.95 -11.82
N SER A 51 6.12 1.20 -12.91
CA SER A 51 5.02 0.63 -13.66
C SER A 51 4.50 -0.48 -12.78
N HIS A 52 3.50 -0.14 -11.97
CA HIS A 52 2.67 -1.14 -11.32
C HIS A 52 2.19 -2.12 -12.40
N PRO A 53 2.26 -3.43 -12.17
CA PRO A 53 1.59 -4.40 -13.03
C PRO A 53 0.13 -3.94 -13.19
N ARG A 54 -0.42 -3.96 -14.40
CA ARG A 54 -1.83 -3.63 -14.61
C ARG A 54 -2.59 -4.94 -14.79
N ILE A 55 -3.38 -5.29 -13.79
CA ILE A 55 -4.43 -6.31 -13.95
C ILE A 55 -5.67 -5.62 -14.50
N TYR A 56 -6.37 -6.29 -15.40
CA TYR A 56 -7.63 -5.79 -15.96
C TYR A 56 -8.69 -5.71 -14.86
N THR A 57 -9.32 -4.54 -14.73
CA THR A 57 -10.53 -4.34 -13.94
C THR A 57 -11.59 -3.65 -14.81
N PRO A 58 -12.83 -4.18 -14.86
CA PRO A 58 -13.88 -3.65 -15.74
C PRO A 58 -14.37 -2.26 -15.30
N VAL A 59 -14.13 -1.88 -14.05
CA VAL A 59 -14.60 -0.62 -13.47
C VAL A 59 -13.56 0.49 -13.49
N GLU A 60 -12.34 0.24 -14.00
CA GLU A 60 -11.24 1.22 -13.99
C GLU A 60 -11.66 2.62 -14.46
N HIS A 61 -12.47 2.68 -15.51
CA HIS A 61 -12.92 3.93 -16.14
C HIS A 61 -13.97 4.71 -15.34
N ILE A 62 -14.55 4.12 -14.29
CA ILE A 62 -15.56 4.74 -13.42
C ILE A 62 -15.09 4.85 -11.95
N ILE A 63 -13.86 4.45 -11.63
CA ILE A 63 -13.33 4.60 -10.27
C ILE A 63 -13.11 6.08 -9.98
N GLU A 64 -13.77 6.58 -8.94
CA GLU A 64 -13.59 7.91 -8.39
C GLU A 64 -12.90 7.84 -7.02
N TYR A 65 -11.90 8.70 -6.82
CA TYR A 65 -11.17 8.79 -5.55
C TYR A 65 -11.66 10.00 -4.76
N ILE A 66 -12.19 9.75 -3.57
CA ILE A 66 -12.62 10.80 -2.65
C ILE A 66 -11.71 10.82 -1.41
N PRO A 67 -11.34 12.02 -0.90
CA PRO A 67 -10.59 12.12 0.35
C PRO A 67 -11.51 11.77 1.52
N VAL A 68 -11.21 10.67 2.21
CA VAL A 68 -11.92 10.26 3.44
C VAL A 68 -10.99 10.44 4.62
N ARG A 69 -11.48 11.11 5.66
CA ARG A 69 -10.78 11.20 6.94
C ARG A 69 -11.20 10.03 7.81
N GLN A 70 -10.34 9.03 7.93
CA GLN A 70 -10.55 7.94 8.87
C GLN A 70 -10.50 8.51 10.30
N SER A 71 -11.62 8.40 11.01
CA SER A 71 -11.71 8.85 12.40
C SER A 71 -11.36 7.68 13.31
N ASN A 72 -10.16 7.71 13.88
CA ASN A 72 -9.64 6.64 14.74
C ASN A 72 -9.96 6.88 16.23
N SER A 73 -11.01 7.64 16.54
CA SER A 73 -11.39 7.92 17.92
C SER A 73 -12.42 6.90 18.39
N LEU A 74 -12.22 6.32 19.57
CA LEU A 74 -13.24 5.50 20.26
C LEU A 74 -14.54 6.28 20.56
N HIS A 75 -14.50 7.61 20.43
CA HIS A 75 -15.62 8.50 20.75
C HIS A 75 -16.38 8.98 19.52
N THR A 76 -15.85 8.79 18.31
CA THR A 76 -16.58 9.15 17.09
C THR A 76 -17.42 7.98 16.64
N HIS A 77 -18.71 8.23 16.49
CA HIS A 77 -19.70 7.21 16.14
C HIS A 77 -20.21 7.45 14.72
N ASN A 78 -20.43 6.37 13.99
CA ASN A 78 -21.01 6.41 12.65
C ASN A 78 -22.03 5.27 12.47
N PRO A 79 -22.82 5.28 11.37
CA PRO A 79 -23.90 4.32 11.16
C PRO A 79 -23.49 2.84 11.21
N PHE A 80 -22.23 2.49 10.90
CA PHE A 80 -21.74 1.10 10.91
C PHE A 80 -21.39 0.59 12.31
N MET A 81 -21.40 1.47 13.32
CA MET A 81 -21.02 1.16 14.69
C MET A 81 -22.25 0.86 15.56
N VAL A 82 -22.10 0.00 16.57
CA VAL A 82 -23.18 -0.32 17.51
C VAL A 82 -23.57 0.89 18.36
N HIS A 83 -24.78 0.88 18.93
CA HIS A 83 -25.26 2.00 19.72
C HIS A 83 -24.36 2.23 20.97
N PRO A 84 -23.88 3.47 21.23
CA PRO A 84 -22.77 3.73 22.14
C PRO A 84 -23.06 3.44 23.63
N ILE A 85 -24.34 3.40 24.00
CA ILE A 85 -24.78 3.13 25.38
C ILE A 85 -25.08 1.65 25.57
N THR A 86 -25.74 1.02 24.61
CA THR A 86 -26.22 -0.36 24.76
C THR A 86 -25.24 -1.39 24.22
N GLY A 87 -24.35 -0.98 23.30
CA GLY A 87 -23.43 -1.88 22.62
C GLY A 87 -24.08 -2.79 21.59
N MET A 88 -25.35 -2.54 21.26
CA MET A 88 -26.14 -3.40 20.38
C MET A 88 -26.31 -2.74 19.01
N PRO A 89 -26.37 -3.53 17.92
CA PRO A 89 -26.75 -3.02 16.61
C PRO A 89 -28.14 -2.37 16.66
N SER A 90 -28.30 -1.32 15.87
CA SER A 90 -29.60 -0.71 15.58
C SER A 90 -30.05 -1.10 14.17
N THR A 91 -31.31 -0.82 13.82
CA THR A 91 -31.79 -0.98 12.44
C THR A 91 -30.90 -0.26 11.44
N ILE A 92 -30.43 0.95 11.78
CA ILE A 92 -29.50 1.72 10.93
C ILE A 92 -28.16 0.99 10.77
N THR A 93 -27.68 0.37 11.85
CA THR A 93 -26.44 -0.41 11.83
C THR A 93 -26.58 -1.61 10.91
N ASP A 94 -27.66 -2.37 11.06
CA ASP A 94 -27.93 -3.55 10.24
C ASP A 94 -28.07 -3.16 8.75
N GLU A 95 -28.88 -2.14 8.45
CA GLU A 95 -29.06 -1.63 7.08
C GLU A 95 -27.74 -1.13 6.46
N SER A 96 -26.89 -0.46 7.26
CA SER A 96 -25.59 0.03 6.80
C SER A 96 -24.67 -1.13 6.42
N TRP A 97 -24.64 -2.21 7.20
CA TRP A 97 -23.85 -3.40 6.85
C TRP A 97 -24.45 -4.17 5.67
N GLU A 98 -25.77 -4.33 5.62
CA GLU A 98 -26.46 -5.01 4.51
C GLU A 98 -26.19 -4.33 3.16
N MET A 99 -26.09 -3.00 3.14
CA MET A 99 -25.83 -2.24 1.91
C MET A 99 -24.49 -2.59 1.24
N LEU A 100 -23.51 -3.11 1.99
CA LEU A 100 -22.21 -3.51 1.45
C LEU A 100 -22.29 -4.81 0.64
N TYR A 101 -23.31 -5.63 0.89
CA TYR A 101 -23.49 -6.94 0.26
C TYR A 101 -24.67 -6.99 -0.72
N ASN A 102 -25.58 -6.01 -0.65
CA ASN A 102 -26.68 -5.90 -1.59
C ASN A 102 -26.17 -5.58 -3.00
N GLY A 103 -26.45 -6.47 -3.97
CA GLY A 103 -26.11 -6.27 -5.38
C GLY A 103 -24.72 -6.75 -5.81
N LEU A 104 -24.04 -7.60 -5.02
CA LEU A 104 -22.69 -8.14 -5.29
C LEU A 104 -22.55 -9.05 -6.54
N THR A 105 -23.58 -9.16 -7.39
CA THR A 105 -23.52 -9.90 -8.66
C THR A 105 -23.59 -8.95 -9.86
N PRO A 106 -22.55 -8.13 -10.14
CA PRO A 106 -22.51 -7.34 -11.36
C PRO A 106 -22.36 -8.27 -12.57
N LYS A 107 -23.32 -8.20 -13.50
CA LYS A 107 -23.22 -8.89 -14.79
C LYS A 107 -22.19 -8.15 -15.66
N ILE A 108 -21.00 -8.73 -15.81
CA ILE A 108 -19.98 -8.20 -16.73
C ILE A 108 -20.48 -8.39 -18.17
N PRO A 109 -20.57 -7.33 -19.00
CA PRO A 109 -21.01 -7.46 -20.38
C PRO A 109 -19.91 -8.13 -21.21
N SER A 110 -19.97 -9.45 -21.29
CA SER A 110 -19.56 -10.21 -22.46
C SER A 110 -20.69 -11.16 -22.84
N GLU A 111 -20.88 -11.32 -24.15
CA GLU A 111 -21.86 -12.16 -24.87
C GLU A 111 -22.12 -13.56 -24.24
N PRO A 112 -23.27 -14.17 -24.56
CA PRO A 112 -24.27 -14.61 -23.61
C PRO A 112 -23.82 -15.83 -22.78
N THR A 113 -23.71 -15.65 -21.48
CA THR A 113 -24.06 -16.73 -20.55
C THR A 113 -24.79 -16.10 -19.38
N ILE A 114 -26.11 -16.00 -19.50
CA ILE A 114 -26.96 -15.68 -18.35
C ILE A 114 -26.94 -16.94 -17.48
N LEU A 115 -26.18 -16.87 -16.39
CA LEU A 115 -26.32 -17.80 -15.29
C LEU A 115 -27.13 -17.10 -14.20
N ASP A 116 -28.31 -17.66 -13.97
CA ASP A 116 -29.23 -17.28 -12.91
C ASP A 116 -28.55 -17.54 -11.55
N LEU A 117 -28.20 -16.47 -10.85
CA LEU A 117 -27.56 -16.49 -9.52
C LEU A 117 -28.58 -16.46 -8.38
N SER A 118 -29.85 -16.79 -8.64
CA SER A 118 -30.94 -16.76 -7.66
C SER A 118 -30.78 -17.68 -6.43
N ASN A 119 -29.68 -18.43 -6.30
CA ASN A 119 -29.50 -19.44 -5.24
C ASN A 119 -28.15 -19.43 -4.50
N THR A 120 -27.46 -18.30 -4.45
CA THR A 120 -26.32 -18.17 -3.52
C THR A 120 -26.80 -17.70 -2.14
N SER A 121 -26.97 -18.67 -1.24
CA SER A 121 -27.12 -18.43 0.20
C SER A 121 -25.90 -17.67 0.74
N PRO A 122 -26.07 -16.61 1.55
CA PRO A 122 -24.95 -15.92 2.16
C PRO A 122 -24.43 -16.73 3.34
N THR A 123 -23.32 -17.46 3.13
CA THR A 123 -22.53 -17.99 4.24
C THR A 123 -21.89 -16.82 4.97
N HIS A 124 -22.55 -16.40 6.03
CA HIS A 124 -22.03 -15.56 7.08
C HIS A 124 -20.78 -16.19 7.72
N GLN A 125 -19.98 -15.32 8.35
CA GLN A 125 -19.06 -15.65 9.44
C GLN A 125 -17.62 -15.99 9.06
N LYS A 126 -16.83 -14.95 8.75
CA LYS A 126 -15.40 -14.88 9.11
C LYS A 126 -15.02 -13.46 9.54
N ALA A 127 -15.44 -13.10 10.76
CA ALA A 127 -14.92 -11.95 11.49
C ALA A 127 -14.55 -12.38 12.92
N ILE A 128 -13.83 -13.48 13.07
CA ILE A 128 -13.31 -13.93 14.38
C ILE A 128 -11.94 -14.59 14.17
N TRP A 129 -10.91 -13.77 13.92
CA TRP A 129 -9.51 -14.20 14.03
C TRP A 129 -8.67 -13.30 14.95
N LEU A 130 -9.27 -12.25 15.53
CA LEU A 130 -8.60 -11.37 16.49
C LEU A 130 -8.76 -11.82 17.96
N ASP A 131 -9.58 -12.84 18.24
CA ASP A 131 -9.82 -13.37 19.62
C ASP A 131 -8.75 -14.39 20.07
N GLY A 132 -7.74 -14.68 19.24
CA GLY A 132 -6.83 -15.81 19.39
C GLY A 132 -5.55 -15.58 20.19
N VAL A 133 -5.23 -14.36 20.65
CA VAL A 133 -3.99 -14.10 21.39
C VAL A 133 -4.30 -13.81 22.87
N PRO A 134 -4.12 -14.77 23.79
CA PRO A 134 -4.42 -14.61 25.22
C PRO A 134 -3.73 -13.40 25.86
N ARG A 135 -2.57 -13.00 25.33
CA ARG A 135 -1.73 -11.92 25.85
C ARG A 135 -2.30 -10.52 25.55
N TYR A 136 -3.05 -10.35 24.45
CA TYR A 136 -3.80 -9.12 24.15
C TYR A 136 -5.20 -9.10 24.81
N ARG A 137 -5.69 -10.27 25.26
CA ARG A 137 -7.05 -10.45 25.80
C ARG A 137 -7.26 -9.77 27.15
N ALA A 138 -6.27 -9.82 28.03
CA ALA A 138 -6.43 -9.51 29.45
C ALA A 138 -6.62 -8.02 29.78
N PRO A 139 -5.80 -7.07 29.27
CA PRO A 139 -5.98 -5.65 29.61
C PRO A 139 -7.09 -4.96 28.80
N HIS A 140 -7.33 -5.34 27.55
CA HIS A 140 -8.24 -4.61 26.65
C HIS A 140 -9.68 -5.16 26.58
N PHE A 141 -9.88 -6.45 26.89
CA PHE A 141 -11.20 -7.10 26.85
C PHE A 141 -11.65 -7.67 28.20
N GLY A 142 -10.95 -7.30 29.29
CA GLY A 142 -11.24 -7.79 30.63
C GLY A 142 -12.64 -7.45 31.13
N ASP A 143 -13.24 -6.38 30.63
CA ASP A 143 -14.61 -5.99 30.98
C ASP A 143 -15.68 -6.55 30.02
N PHE A 144 -15.28 -7.11 28.88
CA PHE A 144 -16.20 -7.69 27.89
C PHE A 144 -16.71 -9.07 28.35
N TYR A 145 -15.82 -9.93 28.85
CA TYR A 145 -16.17 -11.24 29.38
C TYR A 145 -16.38 -11.16 30.90
N ARG A 146 -17.62 -11.31 31.35
CA ARG A 146 -17.90 -11.37 32.80
C ARG A 146 -17.62 -12.77 33.35
N GLY A 147 -17.35 -12.84 34.65
CA GLY A 147 -17.06 -14.11 35.34
C GLY A 147 -18.21 -15.13 35.33
N ASP A 148 -19.44 -14.69 35.03
CA ASP A 148 -20.62 -15.54 34.85
C ASP A 148 -20.79 -16.04 33.40
N GLY A 149 -19.86 -15.73 32.51
CA GLY A 149 -19.91 -16.06 31.08
C GLY A 149 -20.78 -15.12 30.24
N SER A 150 -21.45 -14.14 30.85
CA SER A 150 -22.18 -13.10 30.11
C SER A 150 -21.22 -12.11 29.46
N LYS A 151 -21.70 -11.41 28.42
CA LYS A 151 -20.93 -10.41 27.68
C LYS A 151 -21.40 -8.99 28.01
N ASN A 152 -20.45 -8.08 28.20
CA ASN A 152 -20.73 -6.66 28.41
C ASN A 152 -20.59 -5.88 27.10
N TYR A 153 -21.66 -5.84 26.30
CA TYR A 153 -21.64 -5.13 25.02
C TYR A 153 -21.47 -3.61 25.16
N ALA A 154 -21.77 -3.03 26.32
CA ALA A 154 -21.57 -1.60 26.57
C ALA A 154 -20.15 -1.27 27.10
N GLY A 155 -19.34 -2.29 27.39
CA GLY A 155 -18.01 -2.16 27.97
C GLY A 155 -16.98 -1.54 27.02
N HIS A 156 -15.85 -1.13 27.57
CA HIS A 156 -14.69 -0.66 26.83
C HIS A 156 -14.21 -1.69 25.81
N GLY A 157 -14.10 -2.98 26.20
CA GLY A 157 -13.68 -4.03 25.29
C GLY A 157 -14.60 -4.19 24.09
N ALA A 158 -15.92 -4.13 24.29
CA ALA A 158 -16.88 -4.19 23.19
C ALA A 158 -16.76 -2.98 22.25
N LYS A 159 -16.63 -1.77 22.81
CA LYS A 159 -16.42 -0.53 22.03
C LYS A 159 -15.12 -0.57 21.24
N HIS A 160 -14.09 -1.17 21.80
CA HIS A 160 -12.81 -1.36 21.11
C HIS A 160 -12.97 -2.32 19.92
N ILE A 161 -13.65 -3.45 20.09
CA ILE A 161 -13.95 -4.37 18.97
C ILE A 161 -14.73 -3.64 17.87
N ASP A 162 -15.81 -2.96 18.23
CA ASP A 162 -16.68 -2.26 17.28
C ASP A 162 -15.91 -1.19 16.48
N HIS A 163 -15.11 -0.38 17.18
CA HIS A 163 -14.23 0.60 16.55
C HIS A 163 -13.20 -0.05 15.61
N CYS A 164 -12.56 -1.15 16.03
CA CYS A 164 -11.60 -1.87 15.19
C CYS A 164 -12.26 -2.46 13.94
N LEU A 165 -13.47 -3.00 14.06
CA LEU A 165 -14.22 -3.56 12.93
C LEU A 165 -14.56 -2.46 11.91
N ASP A 166 -15.01 -1.30 12.36
CA ASP A 166 -15.28 -0.18 11.47
C ASP A 166 -13.99 0.37 10.83
N TRP A 167 -12.88 0.43 11.58
CA TRP A 167 -11.59 0.84 11.02
C TRP A 167 -11.10 -0.11 9.91
N ILE A 168 -11.26 -1.42 10.11
CA ILE A 168 -10.96 -2.44 9.08
C ILE A 168 -11.87 -2.23 7.87
N ARG A 169 -13.18 -2.06 8.07
CA ARG A 169 -14.14 -1.80 7.00
C ARG A 169 -13.74 -0.58 6.17
N GLN A 170 -13.44 0.54 6.81
CA GLN A 170 -12.98 1.76 6.12
C GLN A 170 -11.68 1.51 5.34
N THR A 171 -10.73 0.77 5.92
CA THR A 171 -9.47 0.43 5.25
C THR A 171 -9.68 -0.45 4.02
N LEU A 172 -10.58 -1.42 4.11
CA LEU A 172 -10.97 -2.27 2.98
C LEU A 172 -11.64 -1.47 1.86
N LEU A 173 -12.51 -0.51 2.18
CA LEU A 173 -13.12 0.38 1.20
C LEU A 173 -12.07 1.28 0.52
N CYS A 174 -11.12 1.83 1.28
CA CYS A 174 -10.04 2.65 0.73
C CYS A 174 -9.05 1.87 -0.15
N ASN A 175 -8.96 0.54 0.02
CA ASN A 175 -8.07 -0.33 -0.74
C ASN A 175 -8.86 -1.42 -1.49
N ALA A 176 -10.11 -1.12 -1.88
CA ALA A 176 -11.01 -2.10 -2.46
C ALA A 176 -10.42 -2.68 -3.75
N ASP A 177 -10.35 -4.01 -3.81
CA ASP A 177 -9.85 -4.71 -5.00
C ASP A 177 -10.97 -4.83 -6.03
N THR A 178 -10.74 -4.24 -7.19
CA THR A 178 -11.70 -4.22 -8.30
C THR A 178 -11.42 -5.30 -9.35
N THR A 179 -10.43 -6.17 -9.11
CA THR A 179 -10.12 -7.29 -10.01
C THR A 179 -11.24 -8.33 -9.93
N PRO A 180 -11.83 -8.72 -11.08
CA PRO A 180 -12.96 -9.65 -11.10
C PRO A 180 -12.50 -11.08 -10.77
N VAL A 181 -13.34 -11.78 -10.00
CA VAL A 181 -13.24 -13.23 -9.83
C VAL A 181 -13.78 -13.90 -11.09
N SER A 182 -12.98 -14.74 -11.75
CA SER A 182 -13.47 -15.52 -12.89
C SER A 182 -14.26 -16.74 -12.42
N TRP A 183 -15.31 -17.10 -13.16
CA TRP A 183 -16.17 -18.25 -12.87
C TRP A 183 -16.13 -19.20 -14.06
N ALA A 184 -16.10 -20.50 -13.78
CA ALA A 184 -16.25 -21.53 -14.82
C ALA A 184 -17.19 -22.62 -14.34
N LEU A 185 -17.83 -23.32 -15.29
CA LEU A 185 -18.69 -24.45 -14.99
C LEU A 185 -17.85 -25.59 -14.40
N ASP A 186 -18.15 -25.97 -13.17
CA ASP A 186 -17.54 -27.15 -12.57
C ASP A 186 -18.31 -28.40 -13.02
N ALA A 187 -17.60 -29.32 -13.67
CA ALA A 187 -18.19 -30.53 -14.24
C ALA A 187 -18.72 -31.50 -13.17
N MET A 188 -18.16 -31.50 -11.96
CA MET A 188 -18.60 -32.38 -10.88
C MET A 188 -19.80 -31.79 -10.13
N ALA A 189 -19.75 -30.51 -9.81
CA ALA A 189 -20.79 -29.79 -9.09
C ALA A 189 -21.95 -29.34 -9.99
N HIS A 190 -21.82 -29.48 -11.32
CA HIS A 190 -22.81 -29.08 -12.33
C HIS A 190 -23.29 -27.63 -12.17
N LYS A 191 -22.41 -26.76 -11.67
CA LYS A 191 -22.71 -25.36 -11.41
C LYS A 191 -21.45 -24.51 -11.59
N PRO A 192 -21.56 -23.21 -11.89
CA PRO A 192 -20.40 -22.34 -11.94
C PRO A 192 -19.76 -22.24 -10.56
N LEU A 193 -18.44 -22.35 -10.52
CA LEU A 193 -17.64 -22.10 -9.33
C LEU A 193 -16.57 -21.04 -9.65
N PRO A 194 -16.21 -20.21 -8.65
CA PRO A 194 -15.09 -19.28 -8.80
C PRO A 194 -13.80 -20.06 -9.05
N GLN A 195 -12.97 -19.57 -9.96
CA GLN A 195 -11.69 -20.18 -10.29
C GLN A 195 -10.61 -19.67 -9.34
N LEU A 196 -10.19 -20.52 -8.39
CA LEU A 196 -9.15 -20.23 -7.41
C LEU A 196 -7.94 -21.15 -7.65
N PRO A 197 -6.68 -20.68 -7.51
CA PRO A 197 -6.27 -19.36 -7.05
C PRO A 197 -6.29 -18.27 -8.14
N GLU A 198 -6.42 -17.02 -7.71
CA GLU A 198 -6.44 -15.83 -8.58
C GLU A 198 -5.20 -14.98 -8.41
N GLU A 199 -4.77 -14.33 -9.49
CA GLU A 199 -3.68 -13.36 -9.45
C GLU A 199 -4.19 -11.99 -8.98
N ARG A 200 -3.54 -11.41 -7.96
CA ARG A 200 -3.88 -10.10 -7.38
C ARG A 200 -2.61 -9.25 -7.23
N ILE A 201 -2.75 -7.92 -7.29
CA ILE A 201 -1.63 -7.01 -7.01
C ILE A 201 -1.65 -6.61 -5.54
N CYS A 202 -0.65 -7.07 -4.79
CA CYS A 202 -0.48 -6.73 -3.38
C CYS A 202 0.75 -5.85 -3.15
N LYS A 203 0.75 -5.11 -2.04
CA LYS A 203 1.95 -4.41 -1.55
C LYS A 203 2.95 -5.46 -1.04
N ASN A 204 4.23 -5.27 -1.35
CA ASN A 204 5.26 -6.13 -0.78
C ASN A 204 5.44 -5.79 0.71
N MET A 205 4.89 -6.63 1.57
CA MET A 205 4.93 -6.43 3.03
C MET A 205 6.35 -6.56 3.59
N GLU A 206 7.23 -7.37 2.99
CA GLU A 206 8.61 -7.53 3.45
C GLU A 206 9.40 -6.22 3.35
N VAL A 207 9.24 -5.49 2.22
CA VAL A 207 9.90 -4.19 2.03
C VAL A 207 9.35 -3.13 2.98
N ILE A 208 8.03 -3.14 3.22
CA ILE A 208 7.40 -2.21 4.17
C ILE A 208 7.89 -2.50 5.59
N ASP A 209 7.87 -3.77 5.99
CA ASP A 209 8.28 -4.24 7.31
C ASP A 209 9.77 -3.97 7.58
N GLN A 210 10.62 -4.18 6.58
CA GLN A 210 12.02 -3.77 6.64
C GLN A 210 12.15 -2.26 6.86
N TRP A 211 11.47 -1.44 6.06
CA TRP A 211 11.49 0.02 6.22
C TRP A 211 11.02 0.44 7.60
N THR A 212 9.93 -0.15 8.12
CA THR A 212 9.40 0.14 9.45
C THR A 212 10.41 -0.17 10.55
N ARG A 213 11.11 -1.31 10.48
CA ARG A 213 12.16 -1.66 11.44
C ARG A 213 13.35 -0.69 11.40
N GLU A 214 13.80 -0.32 10.21
CA GLU A 214 14.93 0.61 10.03
C GLU A 214 14.61 2.01 10.58
N HIS A 215 13.34 2.40 10.57
CA HIS A 215 12.84 3.70 11.00
C HIS A 215 12.09 3.64 12.34
N ALA A 216 12.19 2.54 13.08
CA ALA A 216 11.58 2.42 14.39
C ALA A 216 12.16 3.47 15.35
N VAL A 217 11.29 4.07 16.16
CA VAL A 217 11.71 5.02 17.20
C VAL A 217 12.59 4.27 18.20
N LYS A 218 13.81 4.77 18.40
CA LYS A 218 14.75 4.19 19.38
C LYS A 218 14.46 4.79 20.75
N GLY A 219 13.92 3.98 21.66
CA GLY A 219 13.63 4.36 23.04
C GLY A 219 12.20 3.99 23.45
N THR A 220 11.93 4.06 24.75
CA THR A 220 10.59 3.87 25.31
C THR A 220 9.69 5.03 24.90
N VAL A 221 8.60 4.73 24.19
CA VAL A 221 7.55 5.71 23.92
C VAL A 221 6.54 5.60 25.07
N ASP A 222 6.51 6.61 25.94
CA ASP A 222 5.48 6.69 26.98
C ASP A 222 4.19 7.23 26.36
N PHE A 223 3.25 6.33 26.07
CA PHE A 223 1.92 6.68 25.58
C PHE A 223 0.97 7.14 26.70
N GLY A 224 1.47 7.33 27.93
CA GLY A 224 0.67 7.69 29.10
C GLY A 224 -0.06 6.50 29.74
N TYR A 225 0.29 5.28 29.34
CA TYR A 225 -0.28 4.02 29.86
C TYR A 225 0.71 3.20 30.71
N GLY A 226 1.88 3.76 31.01
CA GLY A 226 3.01 3.02 31.59
C GLY A 226 3.96 2.51 30.51
N ALA A 227 5.15 2.04 30.91
CA ALA A 227 6.13 1.51 29.98
C ALA A 227 5.57 0.27 29.27
N ASP A 228 5.47 0.32 27.94
CA ASP A 228 5.35 -0.88 27.14
C ASP A 228 6.71 -1.61 27.22
N ASP A 229 6.84 -2.54 28.18
CA ASP A 229 8.07 -3.31 28.44
C ASP A 229 8.43 -4.33 27.33
N ASP A 230 7.83 -4.23 26.15
CA ASP A 230 7.88 -5.25 25.08
C ASP A 230 8.60 -4.80 23.79
N LEU A 231 9.59 -3.89 23.87
CA LEU A 231 10.54 -3.60 22.78
C LEU A 231 11.97 -4.03 23.10
#